data_AF-A0A4R2P8E0-F1
#
_entry.id   AF-A0A4R2P8E0-F1
#
_cell.length_a   1.000
_cell.length_b   1.000
_cell.length_c   1.000
_cell.angle_alpha   90.00
_cell.angle_beta   90.00
_cell.angle_gamma   90.00
#
_symmetry.space_group_name_H-M   'P 1'
#
loop_
_entity.id
_entity.type
_entity.pdbx_description
1 polymer ?
#
loop_
_entity_poly.entity_id
_entity_poly.type
_entity_poly.pdbx_seq_one_letter_code
_entity_poly.pdbx_strand_id
1 'polypeptide(L)'
;MSDSAQAMAPADAERPALDDPHVYDNLGFTRAELAAAMRATYAELIAFVTQPAFVAIYNDLWSRDAADRPRFVNEVIVNRAELERRGVDIPEGILVQTSAFGDRRPTLFAVKKFLPDRFHDAWENVNLTFDNEYDDAAVSRDPEMAWRRPLPVSIQNTLLAEAADLDAYPDVGAGDRDWSRGLGDTYYERDG
;
A
#
# COMPACT_ATOMS: atom_id res chain seq x y z
N MET A 1 -18.44 -26.56 42.46
CA MET A 1 -17.72 -25.28 42.29
C MET A 1 -16.74 -25.51 41.15
N SER A 2 -16.96 -24.80 40.05
CA SER A 2 -16.44 -25.13 38.72
C SER A 2 -14.93 -25.06 38.62
N ASP A 3 -14.40 -26.12 38.02
CA ASP A 3 -13.09 -26.23 37.42
C ASP A 3 -13.16 -25.56 36.04
N SER A 4 -12.44 -24.46 35.83
CA SER A 4 -12.37 -23.75 34.56
C SER A 4 -11.00 -24.00 33.94
N ALA A 5 -10.89 -25.08 33.18
CA ALA A 5 -9.79 -25.31 32.26
C ALA A 5 -9.84 -24.24 31.16
N GLN A 6 -8.87 -23.31 31.18
CA GLN A 6 -8.54 -22.47 30.04
C GLN A 6 -7.98 -23.36 28.93
N ALA A 7 -8.69 -23.43 27.80
CA ALA A 7 -8.15 -23.97 26.57
C ALA A 7 -7.06 -23.02 26.06
N MET A 8 -5.79 -23.36 26.30
CA MET A 8 -4.67 -22.79 25.55
C MET A 8 -4.77 -23.27 24.10
N ALA A 9 -4.83 -22.32 23.16
CA ALA A 9 -4.60 -22.62 21.76
C ALA A 9 -3.20 -23.25 21.59
N PRO A 10 -3.01 -24.23 20.68
CA PRO A 10 -1.70 -24.80 20.47
C PRO A 10 -0.78 -23.75 19.85
N ALA A 11 0.19 -23.29 20.65
CA ALA A 11 1.45 -22.78 20.13
C ALA A 11 2.17 -23.95 19.43
N ASP A 12 2.85 -23.67 18.33
CA ASP A 12 3.73 -24.59 17.59
C ASP A 12 3.06 -25.56 16.61
N ALA A 13 2.24 -25.04 15.69
CA ALA A 13 2.22 -25.64 14.36
C ALA A 13 3.55 -25.29 13.68
N GLU A 14 4.43 -26.28 13.46
CA GLU A 14 5.67 -26.12 12.70
C GLU A 14 5.36 -25.35 11.41
N ARG A 15 5.90 -24.13 11.30
CA ARG A 15 5.86 -23.42 10.02
C ARG A 15 6.64 -24.29 9.03
N PRO A 16 6.02 -24.71 7.90
CA PRO A 16 6.73 -25.49 6.91
C PRO A 16 7.97 -24.72 6.46
N ALA A 17 9.06 -25.45 6.23
CA ALA A 17 10.29 -24.85 5.73
C ALA A 17 9.97 -24.07 4.45
N LEU A 18 10.50 -22.85 4.31
CA LEU A 18 10.29 -22.03 3.10
C LEU A 18 10.78 -22.72 1.81
N ASP A 19 11.65 -23.71 1.98
CA ASP A 19 12.24 -24.51 0.92
C ASP A 19 11.45 -25.81 0.62
N ASP A 20 10.35 -26.06 1.35
CA ASP A 20 9.45 -27.18 1.05
C ASP A 20 8.73 -26.89 -0.27
N PRO A 21 8.98 -27.69 -1.33
CA PRO A 21 8.36 -27.47 -2.64
C PRO A 21 6.84 -27.60 -2.60
N HIS A 22 6.27 -28.19 -1.55
CA HIS A 22 4.84 -28.44 -1.40
C HIS A 22 4.06 -27.30 -0.72
N VAL A 23 4.73 -26.25 -0.21
CA VAL A 23 4.04 -25.09 0.41
C VAL A 23 3.07 -24.40 -0.55
N TYR A 24 3.32 -24.50 -1.86
CA TYR A 24 2.49 -23.89 -2.90
C TYR A 24 1.44 -24.84 -3.49
N ASP A 25 1.44 -26.13 -3.13
CA ASP A 25 0.56 -27.14 -3.75
C ASP A 25 -0.93 -26.86 -3.53
N ASN A 26 -1.27 -26.12 -2.46
CA ASN A 26 -2.64 -25.77 -2.10
C ASN A 26 -3.12 -24.42 -2.66
N LEU A 27 -2.26 -23.67 -3.36
CA LEU A 27 -2.58 -22.30 -3.80
C LEU A 27 -3.27 -22.24 -5.17
N GLY A 28 -3.33 -23.35 -5.91
CA GLY A 28 -3.96 -23.38 -7.24
C GLY A 28 -3.20 -22.61 -8.34
N PHE A 29 -1.97 -22.18 -8.07
CA PHE A 29 -1.05 -21.58 -9.03
C PHE A 29 0.40 -21.91 -8.66
N THR A 30 1.29 -21.81 -9.64
CA THR A 30 2.73 -21.97 -9.45
C THR A 30 3.42 -20.64 -9.13
N ARG A 31 4.60 -20.71 -8.49
CA ARG A 31 5.49 -19.54 -8.32
C ARG A 31 5.82 -18.84 -9.64
N ALA A 32 5.96 -19.61 -10.73
CA ALA A 32 6.26 -19.07 -12.05
C ALA A 32 5.11 -18.24 -12.61
N GLU A 33 3.86 -18.69 -12.41
CA GLU A 33 2.66 -17.94 -12.80
C GLU A 33 2.49 -16.66 -11.99
N LEU A 34 2.68 -16.72 -10.66
CA LEU A 34 2.64 -15.53 -9.81
C LEU A 34 3.71 -14.51 -10.25
N ALA A 35 4.94 -14.96 -10.44
CA ALA A 35 6.04 -14.09 -10.87
C ALA A 35 5.78 -13.50 -12.28
N ALA A 36 5.16 -14.25 -13.18
CA ALA A 36 4.76 -13.75 -14.49
C ALA A 36 3.67 -12.67 -14.38
N ALA A 37 2.65 -12.89 -13.54
CA ALA A 37 1.61 -11.91 -13.26
C ALA A 37 2.18 -10.62 -12.67
N MET A 38 3.04 -10.72 -11.64
CA MET A 38 3.72 -9.56 -11.06
C MET A 38 4.53 -8.79 -12.09
N ARG A 39 5.31 -9.47 -12.94
CA ARG A 39 6.10 -8.80 -14.00
C ARG A 39 5.22 -8.09 -15.02
N ALA A 40 4.12 -8.71 -15.44
CA ALA A 40 3.18 -8.09 -16.37
C ALA A 40 2.55 -6.83 -15.74
N THR A 41 2.09 -6.93 -14.49
CA THR A 41 1.51 -5.79 -13.77
C THR A 41 2.53 -4.67 -13.54
N TYR A 42 3.78 -5.00 -13.18
CA TYR A 42 4.85 -3.98 -13.09
C TYR A 42 5.14 -3.32 -14.43
N ALA A 43 5.10 -4.05 -15.55
CA ALA A 43 5.30 -3.46 -16.86
C ALA A 43 4.21 -2.42 -17.18
N GLU A 44 2.95 -2.67 -16.79
CA GLU A 44 1.86 -1.69 -16.91
C GLU A 44 2.08 -0.46 -16.02
N LEU A 45 2.45 -0.67 -14.75
CA LEU A 45 2.75 0.43 -13.83
C LEU A 45 3.91 1.30 -14.33
N ILE A 46 4.99 0.67 -14.79
CA ILE A 46 6.16 1.35 -15.36
C ILE A 46 5.76 2.12 -16.62
N ALA A 47 5.00 1.50 -17.52
CA ALA A 47 4.53 2.16 -18.74
C ALA A 47 3.68 3.39 -18.42
N PHE A 48 2.84 3.34 -17.38
CA PHE A 48 2.06 4.49 -16.91
C PHE A 48 2.94 5.61 -16.32
N VAL A 49 3.80 5.31 -15.35
CA VAL A 49 4.60 6.36 -14.67
C VAL A 49 5.71 6.95 -15.54
N THR A 50 6.05 6.29 -16.65
CA THR A 50 7.03 6.79 -17.62
C THR A 50 6.39 7.50 -18.82
N GLN A 51 5.07 7.67 -18.82
CA GLN A 51 4.41 8.52 -19.82
C GLN A 51 4.94 9.96 -19.74
N PRO A 52 5.14 10.66 -20.88
CA PRO A 52 5.65 12.03 -20.86
C PRO A 52 4.86 12.99 -19.97
N ALA A 53 3.53 12.87 -19.94
CA ALA A 53 2.67 13.70 -19.10
C ALA A 53 2.89 13.41 -17.60
N PHE A 54 3.00 12.14 -17.21
CA PHE A 54 3.28 11.75 -15.82
C PHE A 54 4.68 12.22 -15.42
N VAL A 55 5.68 12.03 -16.28
CA VAL A 55 7.06 12.50 -16.05
C VAL A 55 7.12 14.01 -15.87
N ALA A 56 6.32 14.79 -16.62
CA ALA A 56 6.23 16.23 -16.43
C ALA A 56 5.70 16.59 -15.04
N ILE A 57 4.63 15.94 -14.57
CA ILE A 57 4.09 16.14 -13.22
C ILE A 57 5.10 15.71 -12.14
N TYR A 58 5.82 14.62 -12.38
CA TYR A 58 6.88 14.16 -11.49
C TYR A 58 8.01 15.19 -11.39
N ASN A 59 8.44 15.77 -12.51
CA ASN A 59 9.43 16.84 -12.50
C ASN A 59 8.90 18.10 -11.77
N ASP A 60 7.63 18.46 -11.95
CA ASP A 60 6.99 19.55 -11.20
C ASP A 60 7.02 19.29 -9.69
N LEU A 61 6.73 18.05 -9.25
CA LEU A 61 6.82 17.66 -7.85
C LEU A 61 8.23 17.89 -7.29
N TRP A 62 9.27 17.46 -8.01
CA TRP A 62 10.66 17.59 -7.57
C TRP A 62 11.24 18.99 -7.71
N SER A 63 10.61 19.86 -8.50
CA SER A 63 10.94 21.29 -8.56
C SER A 63 10.51 22.06 -7.30
N ARG A 64 9.69 21.44 -6.44
CA ARG A 64 9.18 22.04 -5.20
C ARG A 64 10.07 21.74 -4.01
N ASP A 65 10.03 22.64 -3.04
CA ASP A 65 10.59 22.43 -1.71
C ASP A 65 9.97 21.19 -1.07
N ALA A 66 10.78 20.42 -0.33
CA ALA A 66 10.34 19.17 0.29
C ALA A 66 9.08 19.33 1.17
N ALA A 67 8.96 20.47 1.85
CA ALA A 67 7.79 20.81 2.69
C ALA A 67 6.50 21.02 1.88
N ASP A 68 6.59 21.41 0.61
CA ASP A 68 5.45 21.69 -0.26
C ASP A 68 4.97 20.48 -1.06
N ARG A 69 5.79 19.43 -1.14
CA ARG A 69 5.49 18.21 -1.90
C ARG A 69 4.21 17.50 -1.43
N PRO A 70 3.95 17.31 -0.13
CA PRO A 70 2.73 16.64 0.32
C PRO A 70 1.45 17.34 -0.15
N ARG A 71 1.42 18.68 -0.08
CA ARG A 71 0.28 19.46 -0.60
C ARG A 71 0.11 19.26 -2.10
N PHE A 72 1.19 19.33 -2.88
CA PHE A 72 1.12 19.10 -4.32
C PHE A 72 0.62 17.70 -4.65
N VAL A 73 1.06 16.67 -3.92
CA VAL A 73 0.56 15.31 -4.11
C VAL A 73 -0.96 15.26 -3.92
N ASN A 74 -1.47 15.84 -2.84
CA ASN A 74 -2.90 15.82 -2.52
C ASN A 74 -3.74 16.60 -3.53
N GLU A 75 -3.27 17.77 -3.96
CA GLU A 75 -3.99 18.63 -4.90
C GLU A 75 -3.93 18.13 -6.34
N VAL A 76 -2.81 17.48 -6.72
CA VAL A 76 -2.48 17.15 -8.12
C VAL A 76 -2.39 15.66 -8.38
N ILE A 77 -1.51 14.94 -7.68
CA ILE A 77 -1.15 13.57 -8.07
C ILE A 77 -2.22 12.55 -7.72
N VAL A 78 -2.85 12.65 -6.55
CA VAL A 78 -3.93 11.73 -6.17
C VAL A 78 -5.30 12.18 -6.69
N ASN A 79 -5.38 13.40 -7.22
CA ASN A 79 -6.60 13.95 -7.78
C ASN A 79 -6.73 13.56 -9.26
N ARG A 80 -7.55 12.55 -9.54
CA ARG A 80 -7.80 12.05 -10.90
C ARG A 80 -8.18 13.14 -11.89
N ALA A 81 -9.07 14.05 -11.50
CA ALA A 81 -9.52 15.12 -12.39
C ALA A 81 -8.37 16.08 -12.76
N GLU A 82 -7.45 16.33 -11.83
CA GLU A 82 -6.28 17.19 -12.08
C GLU A 82 -5.21 16.48 -12.93
N LEU A 83 -5.02 15.17 -12.74
CA LEU A 83 -4.20 14.34 -13.63
C LEU A 83 -4.74 14.35 -15.06
N GLU A 84 -6.04 14.11 -15.25
CA GLU A 84 -6.69 14.13 -16.56
C GLU A 84 -6.60 15.51 -17.22
N ARG A 85 -6.81 16.58 -16.46
CA ARG A 85 -6.64 17.97 -16.94
C ARG A 85 -5.22 18.25 -17.44
N ARG A 86 -4.22 17.57 -16.88
CA ARG A 86 -2.79 17.66 -17.26
C ARG A 86 -2.40 16.65 -18.35
N GLY A 87 -3.36 15.92 -18.91
CA GLY A 87 -3.13 14.96 -19.99
C GLY A 87 -2.59 13.62 -19.52
N VAL A 88 -2.73 13.29 -18.24
CA VAL A 88 -2.45 11.96 -17.71
C VAL A 88 -3.73 11.14 -17.73
N ASP A 89 -3.77 10.13 -18.59
CA ASP A 89 -4.83 9.13 -18.60
C ASP A 89 -4.42 7.95 -17.70
N ILE A 90 -5.22 7.66 -16.68
CA ILE A 90 -4.95 6.58 -15.73
C ILE A 90 -5.56 5.28 -16.27
N PRO A 91 -4.75 4.28 -16.63
CA PRO A 91 -5.25 3.01 -17.13
C PRO A 91 -6.16 2.29 -16.13
N GLU A 92 -7.06 1.45 -16.65
CA GLU A 92 -7.97 0.66 -15.84
C GLU A 92 -7.23 -0.19 -14.79
N GLY A 93 -7.74 -0.16 -13.56
CA GLY A 93 -7.20 -0.90 -12.42
C GLY A 93 -5.93 -0.31 -11.80
N ILE A 94 -5.37 0.78 -12.35
CA ILE A 94 -4.29 1.52 -11.70
C ILE A 94 -4.88 2.52 -10.70
N LEU A 95 -4.37 2.50 -9.48
CA LEU A 95 -4.75 3.39 -8.39
C LEU A 95 -3.55 4.25 -7.99
N VAL A 96 -3.77 5.57 -7.90
CA VAL A 96 -2.80 6.53 -7.37
C VAL A 96 -3.31 7.00 -6.01
N GLN A 97 -2.53 6.78 -4.95
CA GLN A 97 -2.96 7.07 -3.58
C GLN A 97 -1.77 7.47 -2.71
N THR A 98 -2.02 8.15 -1.59
CA THR A 98 -1.00 8.32 -0.54
C THR A 98 -0.82 7.01 0.24
N SER A 99 0.36 6.82 0.82
CA SER A 99 0.67 5.65 1.66
C SER A 99 1.69 6.03 2.74
N ALA A 100 1.94 5.10 3.66
CA ALA A 100 3.05 5.15 4.60
C ALA A 100 3.80 3.82 4.54
N PHE A 101 5.07 3.84 4.92
CA PHE A 101 5.84 2.61 5.16
C PHE A 101 5.34 1.89 6.42
N GLY A 102 5.76 0.64 6.60
CA GLY A 102 5.41 -0.16 7.78
C GLY A 102 5.93 0.45 9.10
N ASP A 103 6.96 1.28 9.04
CA ASP A 103 7.51 2.06 10.16
C ASP A 103 6.87 3.45 10.28
N ARG A 104 5.77 3.70 9.55
CA ARG A 104 4.97 4.94 9.52
C ARG A 104 5.63 6.17 8.93
N ARG A 105 6.82 6.05 8.35
CA ARG A 105 7.33 7.16 7.53
C ARG A 105 6.38 7.43 6.36
N PRO A 106 5.96 8.68 6.13
CA PRO A 106 5.03 9.00 5.05
C PRO A 106 5.70 8.76 3.70
N THR A 107 4.99 8.14 2.75
CA THR A 107 5.42 8.22 1.35
C THR A 107 4.87 9.52 0.76
N LEU A 108 5.38 9.94 -0.40
CA LEU A 108 4.69 10.97 -1.16
C LEU A 108 3.42 10.36 -1.73
N PHE A 109 3.55 9.33 -2.57
CA PHE A 109 2.42 8.58 -3.10
C PHE A 109 2.86 7.19 -3.54
N ALA A 110 1.89 6.34 -3.84
CA ALA A 110 2.10 5.04 -4.46
C ALA A 110 1.18 4.90 -5.67
N VAL A 111 1.70 4.27 -6.71
CA VAL A 111 0.93 3.82 -7.87
C VAL A 111 0.84 2.31 -7.78
N LYS A 112 -0.36 1.77 -7.61
CA LYS A 112 -0.58 0.33 -7.41
C LYS A 112 -1.60 -0.25 -8.37
N LYS A 113 -1.51 -1.57 -8.56
CA LYS A 113 -2.52 -2.35 -9.26
C LYS A 113 -2.65 -3.72 -8.60
N PHE A 114 -3.90 -4.15 -8.41
CA PHE A 114 -4.20 -5.48 -7.89
C PHE A 114 -3.83 -6.55 -8.91
N LEU A 115 -3.29 -7.67 -8.42
CA LEU A 115 -3.09 -8.86 -9.23
C LEU A 115 -4.46 -9.54 -9.49
N PRO A 116 -4.56 -10.48 -10.44
CA PRO A 116 -5.76 -11.30 -10.57
C PRO A 116 -6.12 -12.03 -9.27
N ASP A 117 -7.40 -12.10 -8.93
CA ASP A 117 -7.93 -12.63 -7.66
C ASP A 117 -7.36 -14.00 -7.26
N ARG A 118 -7.07 -14.86 -8.24
CA ARG A 118 -6.47 -16.18 -8.01
C ARG A 118 -5.13 -16.12 -7.25
N PHE A 119 -4.47 -14.97 -7.19
CA PHE A 119 -3.18 -14.79 -6.51
C PHE A 119 -3.29 -14.12 -5.14
N HIS A 120 -4.46 -13.60 -4.75
CA HIS A 120 -4.61 -12.75 -3.58
C HIS A 120 -4.25 -13.43 -2.25
N ASP A 121 -4.43 -14.75 -2.17
CA ASP A 121 -4.03 -15.54 -0.99
C ASP A 121 -2.52 -15.53 -0.73
N ALA A 122 -1.70 -15.26 -1.75
CA ALA A 122 -0.25 -15.10 -1.60
C ALA A 122 0.21 -13.64 -1.75
N TRP A 123 -0.38 -12.91 -2.70
CA TRP A 123 0.01 -11.54 -3.01
C TRP A 123 -1.15 -10.79 -3.69
N GLU A 124 -1.62 -9.73 -3.05
CA GLU A 124 -2.83 -9.03 -3.49
C GLU A 124 -2.54 -7.98 -4.59
N ASN A 125 -1.47 -7.20 -4.43
CA ASN A 125 -1.16 -6.08 -5.31
C ASN A 125 0.34 -5.84 -5.44
N VAL A 126 0.74 -5.17 -6.51
CA VAL A 126 2.09 -4.61 -6.65
C VAL A 126 1.99 -3.09 -6.72
N ASN A 127 3.03 -2.40 -6.24
CA ASN A 127 3.07 -0.95 -6.22
C ASN A 127 4.46 -0.41 -6.57
N LEU A 128 4.47 0.81 -7.11
CA LEU A 128 5.63 1.68 -7.20
C LEU A 128 5.42 2.79 -6.18
N THR A 129 6.31 2.86 -5.19
CA THR A 129 6.26 3.86 -4.13
C THR A 129 7.22 5.00 -4.46
N PHE A 130 6.75 6.22 -4.27
CA PHE A 130 7.50 7.45 -4.43
C PHE A 130 7.53 8.15 -3.09
N ASP A 131 8.71 8.44 -2.59
CA ASP A 131 8.95 9.00 -1.27
C ASP A 131 9.94 10.15 -1.30
N ASN A 132 10.02 10.89 -0.19
CA ASN A 132 11.09 11.85 0.00
C ASN A 132 12.40 11.11 0.28
N GLU A 133 13.52 11.77 0.02
CA GLU A 133 14.81 11.28 0.51
C GLU A 133 14.81 11.27 2.03
N TYR A 134 15.12 10.11 2.61
CA TYR A 134 15.32 9.93 4.04
C TYR A 134 16.80 9.70 4.33
N ASP A 135 17.32 10.33 5.37
CA ASP A 135 18.63 9.96 5.90
C ASP A 135 18.54 8.55 6.51
N ASP A 136 19.37 7.63 6.03
CA ASP A 136 19.48 6.26 6.56
C ASP A 136 19.70 6.24 8.08
N ALA A 137 20.37 7.26 8.64
CA ALA A 137 20.59 7.38 10.08
C ALA A 137 19.32 7.75 10.86
N ALA A 138 18.33 8.37 10.20
CA ALA A 138 17.04 8.73 10.78
C ALA A 138 16.03 7.58 10.76
N VAL A 139 16.33 6.48 10.03
CA VAL A 139 15.45 5.29 9.98
C VAL A 139 15.72 4.41 11.20
N SER A 140 14.68 4.19 12.01
CA SER A 140 14.79 3.32 13.17
C SER A 140 15.10 1.87 12.77
N ARG A 141 16.07 1.25 13.46
CA ARG A 141 16.39 -0.18 13.35
C ARG A 141 15.85 -1.01 14.50
N ASP A 142 15.12 -0.36 15.42
CA ASP A 142 14.43 -1.04 16.50
C ASP A 142 13.34 -1.94 15.90
N PRO A 143 13.36 -3.27 16.13
CA PRO A 143 12.35 -4.19 15.60
C PRO A 143 10.91 -3.80 15.92
N GLU A 144 10.66 -3.16 17.07
CA GLU A 144 9.31 -2.72 17.48
C GLU A 144 8.83 -1.48 16.71
N MET A 145 9.76 -0.72 16.14
CA MET A 145 9.47 0.48 15.35
C MET A 145 9.61 0.25 13.85
N ALA A 146 10.44 -0.71 13.43
CA ALA A 146 10.72 -1.05 12.04
C ALA A 146 9.49 -1.65 11.32
N TRP A 147 8.55 -2.21 12.09
CA TRP A 147 7.26 -2.62 11.57
C TRP A 147 6.18 -2.41 12.63
N ARG A 148 5.15 -1.65 12.25
CA ARG A 148 3.98 -1.38 13.07
C ARG A 148 2.74 -1.79 12.29
N ARG A 149 1.67 -2.12 13.01
CA ARG A 149 0.40 -2.41 12.35
C ARG A 149 -0.06 -1.16 11.58
N PRO A 150 -0.49 -1.29 10.31
CA PRO A 150 -0.98 -0.16 9.54
C PRO A 150 -2.15 0.54 10.23
N LEU A 151 -2.19 1.86 10.14
CA LEU A 151 -3.36 2.63 10.55
C LEU A 151 -4.53 2.33 9.60
N PRO A 152 -5.80 2.45 10.06
CA PRO A 152 -6.94 2.43 9.16
C PRO A 152 -6.76 3.45 8.04
N VAL A 153 -7.04 3.05 6.79
CA VAL A 153 -6.78 3.85 5.58
C VAL A 153 -7.38 5.26 5.68
N SER A 154 -8.59 5.40 6.22
CA SER A 154 -9.24 6.69 6.40
C SER A 154 -8.46 7.62 7.35
N ILE A 155 -7.98 7.08 8.46
CA ILE A 155 -7.16 7.84 9.44
C ILE A 155 -5.83 8.19 8.81
N GLN A 156 -5.14 7.23 8.19
CA GLN A 156 -3.86 7.47 7.55
C GLN A 156 -3.95 8.56 6.48
N ASN A 157 -4.98 8.52 5.63
CA ASN A 157 -5.18 9.52 4.58
C ASN A 157 -5.43 10.92 5.16
N THR A 158 -6.23 11.03 6.23
CA THR A 158 -6.43 12.31 6.92
C THR A 158 -5.13 12.86 7.48
N LEU A 159 -4.34 12.03 8.17
CA LEU A 159 -3.08 12.44 8.77
C LEU A 159 -2.03 12.84 7.71
N LEU A 160 -1.95 12.09 6.62
CA LEU A 160 -1.08 12.41 5.49
C LEU A 160 -1.52 13.70 4.79
N ALA A 161 -2.83 13.96 4.70
CA ALA A 161 -3.36 15.20 4.13
C ALA A 161 -2.99 16.44 4.97
N GLU A 162 -2.92 16.28 6.29
CA GLU A 162 -2.55 17.33 7.24
C GLU A 162 -1.04 17.45 7.45
N ALA A 163 -0.22 16.64 6.77
CA ALA A 163 1.22 16.50 7.02
C ALA A 163 1.55 16.24 8.51
N ALA A 164 0.67 15.49 9.19
CA ALA A 164 0.82 15.14 10.59
C ALA A 164 1.90 14.07 10.79
N ASP A 165 2.54 14.10 11.96
CA ASP A 165 3.48 13.06 12.38
C ASP A 165 2.74 11.76 12.69
N LEU A 166 2.92 10.75 11.83
CA LEU A 166 2.30 9.44 11.97
C LEU A 166 2.88 8.63 13.14
N ASP A 167 4.09 8.95 13.61
CA ASP A 167 4.72 8.23 14.71
C ASP A 167 4.06 8.52 16.06
N ALA A 168 3.52 9.72 16.20
CA ALA A 168 2.83 10.20 17.41
C ALA A 168 1.52 9.44 17.71
N TYR A 169 1.00 8.64 16.78
CA TYR A 169 -0.25 7.91 16.97
C TYR A 169 0.00 6.54 17.63
N PRO A 170 -0.83 6.07 18.56
CA PRO A 170 -0.70 4.72 19.11
C PRO A 170 -1.10 3.67 18.06
N ASP A 171 -0.74 2.41 18.29
CA ASP A 171 -1.31 1.30 17.53
C ASP A 171 -2.80 1.19 17.90
N VAL A 172 -3.68 1.37 16.92
CA VAL A 172 -5.11 1.15 17.14
C VAL A 172 -5.39 -0.35 17.12
N GLY A 173 -5.73 -0.90 18.29
CA GLY A 173 -6.10 -2.30 18.46
C GLY A 173 -7.27 -2.71 17.57
N ALA A 174 -7.27 -3.98 17.14
CA ALA A 174 -8.32 -4.57 16.33
C ALA A 174 -9.66 -4.58 17.09
N GLY A 175 -10.49 -3.56 16.90
CA GLY A 175 -11.93 -3.73 16.98
C GLY A 175 -12.39 -4.42 15.71
N ASP A 176 -12.75 -5.69 15.81
CA ASP A 176 -13.40 -6.55 14.80
C ASP A 176 -13.88 -5.81 13.54
N ARG A 177 -13.06 -5.79 12.49
CA ARG A 177 -13.55 -5.61 11.12
C ARG A 177 -12.77 -6.51 10.17
N ASP A 178 -13.53 -7.42 9.60
CA ASP A 178 -13.25 -8.20 8.42
C ASP A 178 -12.70 -7.30 7.29
N TRP A 179 -11.40 -7.42 7.01
CA TRP A 179 -10.70 -6.64 5.97
C TRP A 179 -11.12 -7.06 4.55
N SER A 180 -11.84 -8.18 4.40
CA SER A 180 -12.30 -8.67 3.08
C SER A 180 -13.54 -7.94 2.54
N ARG A 181 -14.17 -7.06 3.33
CA ARG A 181 -15.43 -6.37 2.95
C ARG A 181 -15.33 -4.87 2.71
N GLY A 182 -14.13 -4.30 2.60
CA GLY A 182 -13.93 -2.85 2.71
C GLY A 182 -13.48 -2.07 1.47
N LEU A 183 -13.21 -2.70 0.32
CA LEU A 183 -12.64 -2.00 -0.84
C LEU A 183 -13.53 -1.97 -2.10
N GLY A 184 -14.79 -2.40 -1.99
CA GLY A 184 -15.74 -2.42 -3.12
C GLY A 184 -16.64 -1.19 -3.26
N ASP A 185 -16.98 -0.47 -2.19
CA ASP A 185 -18.25 0.30 -2.17
C ASP A 185 -18.17 1.81 -1.87
N THR A 186 -16.99 2.46 -1.87
CA THR A 186 -16.93 3.91 -1.57
C THR A 186 -16.31 4.82 -2.62
N TYR A 187 -16.19 4.39 -3.88
CA TYR A 187 -15.70 5.26 -4.97
C TYR A 187 -16.63 5.41 -6.18
N TYR A 188 -17.87 4.94 -6.09
CA TYR A 188 -18.92 5.22 -7.08
C TYR A 188 -20.23 5.60 -6.38
N GLU A 189 -20.33 6.82 -5.83
CA GLU A 189 -21.62 7.50 -5.61
C GLU A 189 -21.41 8.95 -5.14
N ARG A 190 -21.15 9.81 -6.12
CA ARG A 190 -21.45 11.26 -6.20
C ARG A 190 -21.24 11.55 -7.69
N ASP A 191 -22.25 11.68 -8.53
CA ASP A 191 -23.40 12.57 -8.39
C ASP A 191 -24.66 11.99 -9.07
N GLY A 192 -25.80 12.27 -8.44
CA GLY A 192 -27.06 12.52 -9.12
C GLY A 192 -27.36 14.02 -9.10
#